data_AF-A0A0B1SHS4-F1
#
_entry.id   AF-A0A0B1SHS4-F1
#
_cell.length_a   1.000
_cell.length_b   1.000
_cell.length_c   1.000
_cell.angle_alpha   90.00
_cell.angle_beta   90.00
_cell.angle_gamma   90.00
#
_symmetry.space_group_name_H-M   'P 1'
#
loop_
_entity.id
_entity.type
_entity.pdbx_description
1 polymer ?
#
loop_
_entity_poly.entity_id
_entity_poly.type
_entity_poly.pdbx_seq_one_letter_code
_entity_poly.pdbx_strand_id
1 'polypeptide(L)'
;MHTNRFKNSLFDPLSYLPDVERACRSQRIESTCAKFVNDYYNNALDIPNLDLLRAQDDKFSMHRLVFLYGCDRVEKECFDDKEGLAEHTLNLVRNTFAHVYFDRVLMKEVQYFEDFIALLEGIGQAHIPPLRKEIERFICREVMSESTDSAFTKKMLLLAERYSLDVLKMVASGVLVDQIIAHSNPPGELVNISHELKRMASEINDR
;
A
#
# COMPACT_ATOMS: atom_id res chain seq x y z
N MET A 1 -3.52 -31.63 -4.70
CA MET A 1 -4.77 -30.91 -4.38
C MET A 1 -5.01 -30.98 -2.88
N HIS A 2 -5.35 -29.84 -2.27
CA HIS A 2 -5.84 -29.64 -0.88
C HIS A 2 -4.74 -29.72 0.20
N THR A 3 -4.54 -28.73 1.09
CA THR A 3 -5.41 -27.65 1.57
C THR A 3 -4.61 -26.40 1.98
N ASN A 4 -5.13 -25.22 1.62
CA ASN A 4 -4.80 -23.92 2.21
C ASN A 4 -4.88 -24.00 3.75
N ARG A 5 -3.73 -24.02 4.43
CA ARG A 5 -3.65 -23.57 5.83
C ARG A 5 -3.65 -22.05 5.79
N PHE A 6 -4.45 -21.41 6.64
CA PHE A 6 -4.78 -19.98 6.70
C PHE A 6 -5.98 -19.46 5.89
N LYS A 7 -7.00 -20.29 5.59
CA LYS A 7 -8.30 -19.72 5.17
C LYS A 7 -9.02 -18.89 6.25
N ASN A 8 -8.58 -18.98 7.51
CA ASN A 8 -9.02 -18.13 8.63
C ASN A 8 -7.81 -17.59 9.41
N SER A 9 -6.89 -16.86 8.76
CA SER A 9 -5.92 -16.07 9.53
C SER A 9 -6.69 -14.97 10.25
N LEU A 10 -6.76 -15.02 11.59
CA LEU A 10 -7.24 -13.89 12.42
C LEU A 10 -6.37 -12.64 12.26
N PHE A 11 -5.18 -12.81 11.67
CA PHE A 11 -4.21 -11.76 11.44
C PHE A 11 -4.21 -11.36 9.96
N ASP A 12 -4.76 -10.18 9.69
CA ASP A 12 -4.70 -9.52 8.39
C ASP A 12 -3.89 -8.22 8.55
N PRO A 13 -2.56 -8.27 8.38
CA PRO A 13 -1.71 -7.10 8.60
C PRO A 13 -2.00 -5.96 7.61
N LEU A 14 -2.54 -6.25 6.44
CA LEU A 14 -2.90 -5.21 5.46
C LEU A 14 -4.11 -4.38 5.91
N SER A 15 -4.89 -4.88 6.88
CA SER A 15 -6.00 -4.12 7.50
C SER A 15 -5.52 -2.92 8.33
N TYR A 16 -4.25 -2.86 8.73
CA TYR A 16 -3.66 -1.69 9.37
C TYR A 16 -3.35 -0.55 8.38
N LEU A 17 -3.36 -0.84 7.08
CA LEU A 17 -3.22 0.16 6.02
C LEU A 17 -4.62 0.60 5.53
N PRO A 18 -4.79 1.81 4.98
CA PRO A 18 -6.10 2.30 4.56
C PRO A 18 -6.77 1.37 3.55
N ASP A 19 -7.93 0.81 3.88
CA ASP A 19 -8.57 -0.23 3.07
C ASP A 19 -8.90 0.25 1.64
N VAL A 20 -8.08 -0.14 0.67
CA VAL A 20 -8.25 0.25 -0.75
C VAL A 20 -9.14 -0.76 -1.49
N GLU A 21 -9.11 -2.04 -1.12
CA GLU A 21 -9.93 -3.08 -1.77
C GLU A 21 -11.42 -2.86 -1.49
N ARG A 22 -11.75 -2.33 -0.32
CA ARG A 22 -13.10 -1.85 0.01
C ARG A 22 -13.34 -0.41 -0.48
N ALA A 23 -12.30 0.37 -0.78
CA ALA A 23 -12.40 1.71 -1.37
C ALA A 23 -12.71 1.71 -2.89
N CYS A 24 -12.27 0.70 -3.63
CA CYS A 24 -12.69 0.47 -5.03
C CYS A 24 -14.18 0.09 -5.15
N ARG A 25 -14.94 0.03 -4.04
CA ARG A 25 -16.40 -0.17 -4.08
C ARG A 25 -17.16 0.97 -4.74
N SER A 26 -16.61 2.19 -4.76
CA SER A 26 -17.18 3.24 -5.60
C SER A 26 -16.57 3.14 -7.00
N GLN A 27 -17.19 2.33 -7.84
CA GLN A 27 -16.85 2.22 -9.26
C GLN A 27 -16.79 3.60 -9.94
N ARG A 28 -17.56 4.58 -9.43
CA ARG A 28 -17.49 5.99 -9.85
C ARG A 28 -16.14 6.65 -9.52
N ILE A 29 -15.67 6.56 -8.28
CA ILE A 29 -14.39 7.19 -7.88
C ILE A 29 -13.24 6.54 -8.64
N GLU A 30 -13.18 5.20 -8.66
CA GLU A 30 -12.11 4.47 -9.33
C GLU A 30 -12.06 4.79 -10.84
N SER A 31 -13.21 4.78 -11.53
CA SER A 31 -13.26 5.14 -12.95
C SER A 31 -12.86 6.59 -13.21
N THR A 32 -13.20 7.51 -12.31
CA THR A 32 -12.79 8.92 -12.41
C THR A 32 -11.29 9.07 -12.18
N CYS A 33 -10.71 8.39 -11.18
CA CYS A 33 -9.25 8.34 -10.98
C CYS A 33 -8.52 7.79 -12.22
N ALA A 34 -9.02 6.67 -12.75
CA ALA A 34 -8.48 6.02 -13.93
C ALA A 34 -8.53 6.92 -15.17
N LYS A 35 -9.66 7.60 -15.38
CA LYS A 35 -9.84 8.58 -16.45
C LYS A 35 -8.85 9.74 -16.30
N PHE A 36 -8.74 10.33 -15.11
CA PHE A 36 -7.77 11.40 -14.85
C PHE A 36 -6.34 10.98 -15.21
N VAL A 37 -5.90 9.80 -14.76
CA VAL A 37 -4.54 9.31 -15.08
C VAL A 37 -4.35 9.11 -16.59
N ASN A 38 -5.37 8.60 -17.29
CA ASN A 38 -5.31 8.46 -18.75
C ASN A 38 -5.23 9.82 -19.45
N ASP A 39 -6.05 10.80 -19.03
CA ASP A 39 -6.05 12.14 -19.60
C ASP A 39 -4.72 12.86 -19.35
N TYR A 40 -4.10 12.64 -18.18
CA TYR A 40 -2.75 13.11 -17.88
C TYR A 40 -1.72 12.57 -18.88
N TYR A 41 -1.72 11.25 -19.16
CA TYR A 41 -0.80 10.65 -20.13
C TYR A 41 -1.04 11.11 -21.57
N ASN A 42 -2.29 11.37 -21.93
CA ASN A 42 -2.66 11.85 -23.25
C ASN A 42 -2.41 13.35 -23.45
N ASN A 43 -1.82 14.04 -22.46
CA ASN A 43 -1.67 15.50 -22.43
C ASN A 43 -3.00 16.25 -22.67
N ALA A 44 -4.12 15.65 -22.24
CA ALA A 44 -5.46 16.21 -22.34
C ALA A 44 -5.83 17.08 -21.13
N LEU A 45 -4.95 17.18 -20.13
CA LEU A 45 -5.12 17.99 -18.93
C LEU A 45 -4.16 19.17 -18.92
N ASP A 46 -4.70 20.36 -18.67
CA ASP A 46 -3.92 21.53 -18.31
C ASP A 46 -3.77 21.60 -16.78
N ILE A 47 -2.59 21.21 -16.30
CA ILE A 47 -2.23 21.23 -14.87
C ILE A 47 -1.35 22.47 -14.62
N PRO A 48 -1.85 23.48 -13.88
CA PRO A 48 -1.11 24.72 -13.65
C PRO A 48 0.26 24.47 -13.04
N ASN A 49 1.28 25.17 -13.55
CA ASN A 49 2.69 25.09 -13.11
C ASN A 49 3.43 23.78 -13.40
N LEU A 50 2.80 22.80 -14.06
CA LEU A 50 3.47 21.53 -14.38
C LEU A 50 4.67 21.75 -15.31
N ASP A 51 4.56 22.64 -16.29
CA ASP A 51 5.64 22.91 -17.25
C ASP A 51 6.86 23.60 -16.60
N LEU A 52 6.63 24.39 -15.54
CA LEU A 52 7.72 25.00 -14.77
C LEU A 52 8.52 23.93 -14.03
N LEU A 53 7.84 22.95 -13.43
CA LEU A 53 8.49 21.84 -12.74
C LEU A 53 9.21 20.90 -13.72
N ARG A 54 8.62 20.67 -14.90
CA ARG A 54 9.28 19.93 -15.99
C ARG A 54 10.59 20.61 -16.41
N ALA A 55 10.62 21.93 -16.50
CA ALA A 55 11.83 22.67 -16.84
C ALA A 55 12.91 22.63 -15.74
N GLN A 56 12.54 22.34 -14.49
CA GLN A 56 13.44 22.26 -13.34
C GLN A 56 13.94 20.83 -13.07
N ASP A 57 13.43 19.83 -13.80
CA ASP A 57 13.70 18.40 -13.58
C ASP A 57 13.36 17.92 -12.14
N ASP A 58 12.40 18.58 -11.49
CA ASP A 58 11.96 18.21 -10.14
C ASP A 58 10.82 17.18 -10.22
N LYS A 59 11.21 15.93 -10.48
CA LYS A 59 10.31 14.79 -10.67
C LYS A 59 9.30 14.61 -9.53
N PHE A 60 9.74 14.65 -8.28
CA PHE A 60 8.85 14.34 -7.15
C PHE A 60 7.91 15.50 -6.80
N SER A 61 8.32 16.75 -7.04
CA SER A 61 7.40 17.89 -7.01
C SER A 61 6.36 17.80 -8.12
N MET A 62 6.72 17.30 -9.32
CA MET A 62 5.73 17.03 -10.38
C MET A 62 4.71 15.99 -9.93
N HIS A 63 5.16 14.84 -9.39
CA HIS A 63 4.23 13.83 -8.87
C HIS A 63 3.31 14.39 -7.79
N ARG A 64 3.84 15.21 -6.88
CA ARG A 64 3.04 15.88 -5.85
C ARG A 64 1.98 16.78 -6.45
N LEU A 65 2.34 17.62 -7.42
CA LEU A 65 1.42 18.55 -8.07
C LEU A 65 0.30 17.78 -8.79
N VAL A 66 0.66 16.79 -9.61
CA VAL A 66 -0.30 15.97 -10.36
C VAL A 66 -1.20 15.20 -9.39
N PHE A 67 -0.65 14.66 -8.30
CA PHE A 67 -1.41 13.92 -7.31
C PHE A 67 -2.46 14.80 -6.61
N LEU A 68 -2.06 15.96 -6.10
CA LEU A 68 -2.95 16.88 -5.40
C LEU A 68 -4.03 17.44 -6.34
N TYR A 69 -3.64 17.84 -7.55
CA TYR A 69 -4.58 18.30 -8.57
C TYR A 69 -5.57 17.19 -8.96
N GLY A 70 -5.09 15.96 -9.14
CA GLY A 70 -5.93 14.80 -9.44
C GLY A 70 -6.95 14.50 -8.34
N CYS A 71 -6.53 14.55 -7.07
CA CYS A 71 -7.46 14.37 -5.95
C CYS A 71 -8.57 15.42 -5.95
N ASP A 72 -8.22 16.71 -6.11
CA ASP A 72 -9.19 17.82 -6.15
C ASP A 72 -10.17 17.67 -7.33
N ARG A 73 -9.69 17.26 -8.51
CA ARG A 73 -10.54 17.04 -9.69
C ARG A 73 -11.49 15.87 -9.51
N VAL A 74 -11.00 14.74 -9.00
CA VAL A 74 -11.84 13.55 -8.74
C VAL A 74 -12.89 13.86 -7.68
N GLU A 75 -12.52 14.59 -6.63
CA GLU A 75 -13.44 15.02 -5.58
C GLU A 75 -14.59 15.84 -6.17
N LYS A 76 -14.28 16.90 -6.93
CA LYS A 76 -15.27 17.77 -7.58
C LYS A 76 -16.18 17.00 -8.54
N GLU A 77 -15.61 16.15 -9.39
CA GLU A 77 -16.39 15.37 -10.38
C GLU A 77 -17.26 14.29 -9.72
N CYS A 78 -16.88 13.77 -8.55
CA CYS A 78 -17.62 12.73 -7.86
C CYS A 78 -18.73 13.24 -6.94
N PHE A 79 -18.60 14.44 -6.36
CA PHE A 79 -19.45 14.86 -5.25
C PHE A 79 -20.18 16.20 -5.45
N ASP A 80 -19.89 16.94 -6.53
CA ASP A 80 -20.33 18.32 -6.77
C ASP A 80 -19.93 19.27 -5.61
N ASP A 81 -20.03 20.59 -5.78
CA ASP A 81 -19.71 21.59 -4.73
C ASP A 81 -20.73 21.61 -3.56
N LYS A 82 -21.21 20.43 -3.12
CA LYS A 82 -22.04 20.30 -1.94
C LYS A 82 -21.17 20.53 -0.71
N GLU A 83 -21.47 21.61 0.02
CA GLU A 83 -20.78 21.99 1.25
C GLU A 83 -20.58 20.80 2.21
N GLY A 84 -19.33 20.58 2.62
CA GLY A 84 -18.99 19.74 3.76
C GLY A 84 -18.83 18.24 3.47
N LEU A 85 -17.97 17.88 2.52
CA LEU A 85 -17.50 16.50 2.41
C LEU A 85 -16.84 16.06 3.72
N ALA A 86 -17.39 15.00 4.32
CA ALA A 86 -16.82 14.39 5.51
C ALA A 86 -15.36 13.95 5.23
N GLU A 87 -14.48 14.10 6.23
CA GLU A 87 -13.07 13.71 6.15
C GLU A 87 -12.88 12.27 5.65
N HIS A 88 -13.80 11.38 6.02
CA HIS A 88 -13.83 10.00 5.53
C HIS A 88 -13.90 9.91 4.00
N THR A 89 -14.73 10.73 3.36
CA THR A 89 -14.89 10.74 1.89
C THR A 89 -13.66 11.32 1.20
N LEU A 90 -13.03 12.34 1.79
CA LEU A 90 -11.76 12.89 1.28
C LEU A 90 -10.64 11.86 1.35
N ASN A 91 -10.55 11.14 2.46
CA ASN A 91 -9.60 10.06 2.63
C ASN A 91 -9.87 8.92 1.65
N LEU A 92 -11.15 8.61 1.37
CA LEU A 92 -11.53 7.64 0.35
C LEU A 92 -10.99 8.04 -1.03
N VAL A 93 -11.22 9.28 -1.48
CA VAL A 93 -10.69 9.77 -2.77
C VAL A 93 -9.17 9.68 -2.80
N ARG A 94 -8.49 10.18 -1.76
CA ARG A 94 -7.02 10.19 -1.70
C ARG A 94 -6.42 8.80 -1.72
N ASN A 95 -7.00 7.85 -0.99
CA ASN A 95 -6.49 6.47 -0.94
C ASN A 95 -6.77 5.73 -2.26
N THR A 96 -7.96 5.88 -2.85
CA THR A 96 -8.28 5.31 -4.17
C THR A 96 -7.39 5.92 -5.25
N PHE A 97 -7.19 7.23 -5.23
CA PHE A 97 -6.31 7.91 -6.18
C PHE A 97 -4.85 7.48 -5.99
N ALA A 98 -4.37 7.32 -4.75
CA ALA A 98 -3.04 6.78 -4.47
C ALA A 98 -2.83 5.39 -5.05
N HIS A 99 -3.80 4.49 -4.91
CA HIS A 99 -3.75 3.18 -5.53
C HIS A 99 -3.64 3.24 -7.05
N VAL A 100 -4.57 3.94 -7.71
CA VAL A 100 -4.59 4.04 -9.17
C VAL A 100 -3.34 4.75 -9.69
N TYR A 101 -2.89 5.81 -9.02
CA TYR A 101 -1.70 6.57 -9.42
C TYR A 101 -0.42 5.76 -9.22
N PHE A 102 -0.29 5.05 -8.09
CA PHE A 102 0.85 4.18 -7.85
C PHE A 102 0.95 3.09 -8.91
N ASP A 103 -0.13 2.35 -9.14
CA ASP A 103 -0.17 1.23 -10.10
C ASP A 103 0.07 1.69 -11.55
N ARG A 104 -0.57 2.78 -11.97
CA ARG A 104 -0.55 3.21 -13.38
C ARG A 104 0.53 4.21 -13.73
N VAL A 105 1.13 4.86 -12.74
CA VAL A 105 2.15 5.91 -12.95
C VAL A 105 3.49 5.47 -12.38
N LEU A 106 3.58 5.28 -11.06
CA LEU A 106 4.85 5.07 -10.39
C LEU A 106 5.45 3.70 -10.67
N MET A 107 4.63 2.64 -10.67
CA MET A 107 5.11 1.28 -10.91
C MET A 107 5.69 1.05 -12.30
N LYS A 108 5.37 1.91 -13.28
CA LYS A 108 6.01 1.85 -14.61
C LYS A 108 7.48 2.23 -14.59
N GLU A 109 7.92 2.92 -13.54
CA GLU A 109 9.29 3.41 -13.38
C GLU A 109 10.13 2.52 -12.46
N VAL A 110 9.52 1.51 -11.84
CA VAL A 110 10.17 0.58 -10.92
C VAL A 110 10.58 -0.67 -11.69
N GLN A 111 11.87 -0.96 -11.75
CA GLN A 111 12.44 -2.14 -12.39
C GLN A 111 13.18 -3.04 -11.40
N TYR A 112 13.83 -2.43 -10.41
CA TYR A 112 14.68 -3.11 -9.43
C TYR A 112 14.39 -2.63 -8.00
N PHE A 113 15.00 -3.29 -7.03
CA PHE A 113 14.83 -2.97 -5.61
C PHE A 113 15.26 -1.53 -5.27
N GLU A 114 16.34 -1.06 -5.89
CA GLU A 114 16.89 0.28 -5.70
C GLU A 114 15.90 1.38 -6.11
N ASP A 115 15.00 1.09 -7.06
CA ASP A 115 13.98 2.04 -7.48
C ASP A 115 12.96 2.28 -6.36
N PHE A 116 12.67 1.29 -5.51
CA PHE A 116 11.83 1.49 -4.32
C PHE A 116 12.47 2.40 -3.29
N ILE A 117 13.80 2.36 -3.15
CA ILE A 117 14.53 3.27 -2.26
C ILE A 117 14.38 4.71 -2.76
N ALA A 118 14.67 4.95 -4.04
CA ALA A 118 14.51 6.27 -4.64
C ALA A 118 13.06 6.77 -4.57
N LEU A 119 12.09 5.88 -4.79
CA LEU A 119 10.67 6.19 -4.72
C LEU A 119 10.23 6.56 -3.30
N LEU A 120 10.65 5.80 -2.28
CA LEU A 120 10.35 6.07 -0.86
C LEU A 120 10.96 7.39 -0.37
N GLU A 121 12.21 7.68 -0.77
CA GLU A 121 12.89 8.92 -0.44
C GLU A 121 12.19 10.12 -1.09
N GLY A 122 11.94 10.05 -2.40
CA GLY A 122 11.32 11.14 -3.14
C GLY A 122 9.88 11.43 -2.72
N ILE A 123 9.06 10.39 -2.49
CA ILE A 123 7.69 10.57 -1.97
C ILE A 123 7.68 11.05 -0.53
N GLY A 124 8.66 10.63 0.28
CA GLY A 124 8.86 11.15 1.62
C GLY A 124 9.15 12.65 1.61
N GLN A 125 10.09 13.09 0.78
CA GLN A 125 10.48 14.51 0.62
C GLN A 125 9.36 15.36 0.01
N ALA A 126 8.62 14.82 -0.96
CA ALA A 126 7.47 15.49 -1.55
C ALA A 126 6.23 15.51 -0.64
N HIS A 127 6.30 14.87 0.52
CA HIS A 127 5.20 14.80 1.49
C HIS A 127 3.88 14.32 0.85
N ILE A 128 3.89 13.11 0.26
CA ILE A 128 2.68 12.46 -0.28
C ILE A 128 2.34 11.18 0.52
N PRO A 129 1.82 11.28 1.76
CA PRO A 129 1.60 10.12 2.63
C PRO A 129 0.70 9.01 2.04
N PRO A 130 -0.37 9.30 1.28
CA PRO A 130 -1.18 8.24 0.68
C PRO A 130 -0.37 7.32 -0.25
N LEU A 131 0.53 7.89 -1.06
CA LEU A 131 1.39 7.08 -1.94
C LEU A 131 2.42 6.28 -1.15
N ARG A 132 2.98 6.84 -0.08
CA ARG A 132 3.90 6.10 0.81
C ARG A 132 3.24 4.83 1.37
N LYS A 133 1.99 4.94 1.83
CA LYS A 133 1.21 3.80 2.34
C LYS A 133 0.91 2.77 1.25
N GLU A 134 0.74 3.22 0.01
CA GLU A 134 0.50 2.30 -1.10
C GLU A 134 1.76 1.55 -1.54
N ILE A 135 2.93 2.21 -1.51
CA ILE A 135 4.22 1.52 -1.67
C ILE A 135 4.38 0.45 -0.59
N GLU A 136 4.12 0.81 0.67
CA GLU A 136 4.19 -0.14 1.78
C GLU A 136 3.24 -1.33 1.58
N ARG A 137 1.99 -1.07 1.16
CA ARG A 137 1.02 -2.12 0.82
C ARG A 137 1.55 -3.05 -0.26
N PHE A 138 2.10 -2.49 -1.33
CA PHE A 138 2.64 -3.27 -2.45
C PHE A 138 3.75 -4.19 -1.96
N ILE A 139 4.75 -3.65 -1.24
CA ILE A 139 5.88 -4.46 -0.75
C ILE A 139 5.39 -5.53 0.25
N CYS A 140 4.41 -5.22 1.10
CA CYS A 140 3.81 -6.22 1.99
C CYS A 140 3.21 -7.39 1.21
N ARG A 141 2.47 -7.11 0.12
CA ARG A 141 1.89 -8.15 -0.75
C ARG A 141 2.98 -9.02 -1.39
N GLU A 142 4.07 -8.42 -1.85
CA GLU A 142 5.21 -9.15 -2.41
C GLU A 142 5.90 -10.04 -1.37
N VAL A 143 6.10 -9.55 -0.14
CA VAL A 143 6.68 -10.37 0.95
C VAL A 143 5.76 -11.53 1.31
N MET A 144 4.45 -11.30 1.34
CA MET A 144 3.47 -12.35 1.63
C MET A 144 3.38 -13.39 0.51
N SER A 145 3.56 -13.00 -0.75
CA SER A 145 3.56 -13.90 -1.91
C SER A 145 4.87 -14.70 -2.01
N GLU A 146 6.01 -14.04 -1.79
CA GLU A 146 7.36 -14.65 -1.83
C GLU A 146 7.81 -15.21 -0.47
N SER A 147 6.89 -15.82 0.28
CA SER A 147 7.12 -16.31 1.65
C SER A 147 8.20 -17.39 1.80
N THR A 148 8.85 -17.82 0.72
CA THR A 148 9.93 -18.82 0.74
C THR A 148 11.34 -18.22 0.57
N ASP A 149 11.48 -16.98 0.06
CA ASP A 149 12.80 -16.34 -0.07
C ASP A 149 13.15 -15.52 1.18
N SER A 150 13.90 -16.16 2.08
CA SER A 150 14.39 -15.53 3.31
C SER A 150 15.32 -14.33 3.05
N ALA A 151 16.07 -14.31 1.94
CA ALA A 151 16.98 -13.21 1.64
C ALA A 151 16.19 -11.96 1.19
N PHE A 152 15.17 -12.15 0.35
CA PHE A 152 14.24 -11.09 -0.02
C PHE A 152 13.52 -10.52 1.21
N THR A 153 12.92 -11.38 2.05
CA THR A 153 12.21 -10.91 3.25
C THR A 153 13.11 -10.12 4.21
N LYS A 154 14.38 -10.54 4.39
CA LYS A 154 15.35 -9.79 5.22
C LYS A 154 15.67 -8.41 4.64
N LYS A 155 15.82 -8.30 3.32
CA LYS A 155 16.02 -6.99 2.66
C LYS A 155 14.82 -6.08 2.89
N MET A 156 13.59 -6.61 2.77
CA MET A 156 12.38 -5.84 3.06
C MET A 156 12.28 -5.41 4.52
N LEU A 157 12.71 -6.26 5.47
CA LEU A 157 12.76 -5.88 6.89
C LEU A 157 13.74 -4.72 7.15
N LEU A 158 14.93 -4.75 6.52
CA LEU A 158 15.88 -3.65 6.62
C LEU A 158 15.35 -2.35 5.99
N LEU A 159 14.66 -2.46 4.86
CA LEU A 159 13.98 -1.34 4.22
C LEU A 159 12.92 -0.75 5.15
N ALA A 160 12.11 -1.63 5.76
CA ALA A 160 11.05 -1.23 6.69
C ALA A 160 11.60 -0.49 7.90
N GLU A 161 12.73 -0.94 8.46
CA GLU A 161 13.39 -0.25 9.57
C GLU A 161 13.89 1.14 9.15
N ARG A 162 14.62 1.21 8.03
CA ARG A 162 15.23 2.46 7.53
C ARG A 162 14.18 3.52 7.22
N TYR A 163 13.03 3.12 6.67
CA TYR A 163 11.97 4.02 6.24
C TYR A 163 10.75 3.97 7.17
N SER A 164 10.84 3.42 8.37
CA SER A 164 9.73 3.37 9.33
C SER A 164 8.41 2.91 8.70
N LEU A 165 8.46 1.80 7.96
CA LEU A 165 7.30 1.15 7.35
C LEU A 165 6.79 0.08 8.33
N ASP A 166 5.98 0.50 9.29
CA ASP A 166 5.60 -0.32 10.45
C ASP A 166 4.84 -1.60 10.06
N VAL A 167 3.96 -1.52 9.06
CA VAL A 167 3.20 -2.67 8.59
C VAL A 167 4.11 -3.62 7.84
N LEU A 168 5.01 -3.11 7.01
CA LEU A 168 6.00 -3.96 6.35
C LEU A 168 6.93 -4.65 7.35
N LYS A 169 7.38 -3.93 8.39
CA LYS A 169 8.20 -4.50 9.46
C LYS A 169 7.47 -5.65 10.15
N MET A 170 6.18 -5.45 10.43
CA MET A 170 5.31 -6.47 11.03
C MET A 170 5.16 -7.70 10.11
N VAL A 171 4.85 -7.49 8.83
CA VAL A 171 4.69 -8.55 7.82
C VAL A 171 5.99 -9.34 7.62
N ALA A 172 7.10 -8.65 7.38
CA ALA A 172 8.39 -9.29 7.14
C ALA A 172 8.88 -10.08 8.37
N SER A 173 8.65 -9.55 9.57
CA SER A 173 8.95 -10.27 10.82
C SER A 173 8.11 -11.54 10.96
N GLY A 174 6.81 -11.46 10.69
CA GLY A 174 5.90 -12.62 10.72
C GLY A 174 6.33 -13.71 9.74
N VAL A 175 6.60 -13.35 8.49
CA VAL A 175 7.04 -14.30 7.45
C VAL A 175 8.36 -14.97 7.83
N LEU A 176 9.32 -14.23 8.40
CA LEU A 176 10.59 -14.81 8.87
C LEU A 176 10.39 -15.81 10.02
N VAL A 177 9.50 -15.51 10.96
CA VAL A 177 9.17 -16.43 12.06
C VAL A 177 8.54 -17.71 11.51
N ASP A 178 7.60 -17.59 10.58
CA ASP A 178 6.95 -18.74 9.93
C ASP A 178 7.96 -19.60 9.16
N GLN A 179 8.89 -18.97 8.44
CA GLN A 179 10.00 -19.67 7.78
C GLN A 179 10.87 -20.43 8.78
N ILE A 180 11.25 -19.81 9.90
CA ILE A 180 12.06 -20.46 10.95
C ILE A 180 11.31 -21.68 11.51
N ILE A 181 10.03 -21.53 11.85
CA ILE A 181 9.19 -22.62 12.38
C ILE A 181 9.07 -23.75 11.37
N ALA A 182 8.88 -23.44 10.08
CA ALA A 182 8.75 -24.45 9.03
C ALA A 182 10.04 -25.26 8.79
N HIS A 183 11.21 -24.65 9.01
CA HIS A 183 12.52 -25.28 8.77
C HIS A 183 13.20 -25.79 10.05
N SER A 184 12.59 -25.61 11.21
CA SER A 184 13.11 -26.06 12.51
C SER A 184 12.18 -27.12 13.12
N ASN A 185 12.70 -28.02 13.98
CA ASN A 185 11.84 -28.61 15.00
C ASN A 185 11.43 -27.46 15.93
N PRO A 186 10.15 -27.04 15.95
CA PRO A 186 9.77 -25.82 16.64
C PRO A 186 10.15 -25.92 18.12
N PRO A 187 10.77 -24.88 18.71
CA PRO A 187 11.00 -24.81 20.14
C PRO A 187 9.71 -25.13 20.89
N GLY A 188 9.75 -25.98 21.92
CA GLY A 188 8.56 -26.42 22.64
C GLY A 188 7.67 -25.28 23.17
N GLU A 189 8.28 -24.12 23.45
CA GLU A 189 7.59 -22.89 23.84
C GLU A 189 6.67 -22.33 22.73
N LEU A 190 7.09 -22.36 21.47
CA LEU A 190 6.27 -21.92 20.33
C LEU A 190 5.09 -22.87 20.07
N VAL A 191 5.30 -24.17 20.29
CA VAL A 191 4.24 -25.19 20.21
C VAL A 191 3.19 -24.93 21.31
N ASN A 192 3.63 -24.66 22.54
CA ASN A 192 2.74 -24.32 23.65
C ASN A 192 1.94 -23.04 23.41
N ILE A 193 2.59 -21.97 22.92
CA ILE A 193 1.91 -20.71 22.58
C ILE A 193 0.86 -20.93 21.48
N SER A 194 1.18 -21.72 20.44
CA SER A 194 0.21 -22.05 19.39
C SER A 194 -1.00 -22.83 19.93
N HIS A 195 -0.78 -23.75 20.87
CA HIS A 195 -1.86 -24.47 21.55
C HIS A 195 -2.72 -23.55 22.43
N GLU A 196 -2.12 -22.64 23.18
CA GLU A 196 -2.83 -21.66 23.99
C GLU A 196 -3.67 -20.70 23.14
N LEU A 197 -3.10 -20.18 22.03
CA LEU A 197 -3.81 -19.32 21.09
C LEU A 197 -4.99 -20.03 20.42
N LYS A 198 -4.82 -21.32 20.05
CA LYS A 198 -5.92 -22.12 19.51
C LYS A 198 -7.03 -22.36 20.53
N ARG A 199 -6.67 -22.60 21.80
CA ARG A 199 -7.64 -22.77 22.89
C ARG A 199 -8.43 -21.48 23.13
N MET A 200 -7.74 -20.34 23.19
CA MET A 200 -8.38 -19.03 23.31
C MET A 200 -9.30 -18.73 22.12
N ALA A 201 -8.88 -19.04 20.89
CA ALA A 201 -9.71 -18.84 19.70
C ALA A 201 -10.99 -19.72 19.69
N SER A 202 -10.92 -20.96 20.18
CA SER A 202 -12.12 -21.80 20.33
C SER A 202 -13.07 -21.27 21.41
N GLU A 203 -12.53 -20.78 22.53
CA GLU A 203 -13.35 -20.20 23.62
C GLU A 203 -14.10 -18.93 23.19
N ILE A 204 -13.59 -18.20 22.19
CA ILE A 204 -14.23 -17.02 21.60
C ILE A 204 -15.33 -17.41 20.60
N ASN A 205 -15.15 -18.50 19.85
CA ASN A 205 -16.12 -18.96 18.84
C ASN A 205 -17.31 -19.72 19.44
N ASP A 206 -17.20 -20.20 20.68
CA ASP A 206 -18.28 -20.90 21.41
C ASP A 206 -19.20 -19.94 22.21
N ARG A 207 -19.15 -18.62 21.93
CA ARG A 207 -20.04 -17.58 22.47
C ARG A 207 -20.84 -16.90 21.35
#